data_AF-A0AAW8E9I3-F1
#
_entry.id   AF-A0AAW8E9I3-F1
#
_cell.length_a   1.000
_cell.length_b   1.000
_cell.length_c   1.000
_cell.angle_alpha   90.00
_cell.angle_beta   90.00
_cell.angle_gamma   90.00
#
_symmetry.space_group_name_H-M   'P 1'
#
loop_
_entity.id
_entity.type
_entity.pdbx_description
1 polymer ?
#
loop_
_entity_poly.entity_id
_entity_poly.type
_entity_poly.pdbx_seq_one_letter_code
_entity_poly.pdbx_strand_id
1 'polypeptide(L)' 'MKAQYANASIIANNRVVFNIKGSDYRLIVAIAYRMQYVFIKFIGTHTQYDQIDAATVDQFK' A
#
# COMPACT_ATOMS: atom_id res chain seq x y z
N MET A 1 -1.20 21.22 6.07
CA MET A 1 -0.90 20.38 4.89
C MET A 1 -0.08 19.10 5.15
N LYS A 2 0.42 18.81 6.37
CA LYS A 2 1.09 17.52 6.68
C LYS A 2 0.18 16.37 7.14
N ALA A 3 -1.08 16.67 7.48
CA ALA A 3 -1.96 15.70 8.14
C ALA A 3 -2.58 14.64 7.20
N GLN A 4 -2.58 14.84 5.88
CA GLN A 4 -3.18 13.89 4.93
C GLN A 4 -2.21 12.82 4.42
N TYR A 5 -0.90 12.99 4.61
CA TYR A 5 0.13 12.08 4.05
C TYR A 5 1.04 11.44 5.10
N ALA A 6 0.81 11.68 6.39
CA ALA A 6 1.64 11.12 7.47
C ALA A 6 1.64 9.58 7.53
N ASN A 7 0.77 8.92 6.76
CA ASN A 7 0.55 7.48 6.78
C ASN A 7 0.91 6.76 5.48
N ALA A 8 1.52 7.45 4.51
CA ALA A 8 1.88 6.88 3.22
C ALA A 8 3.40 6.68 3.10
N SER A 9 3.83 5.47 2.72
CA SER A 9 5.23 5.16 2.41
C SER A 9 5.35 4.69 0.97
N ILE A 10 6.21 5.35 0.21
CA ILE A 10 6.52 4.97 -1.18
C ILE A 10 7.54 3.83 -1.12
N ILE A 11 7.27 2.77 -1.86
CA ILE A 11 8.12 1.58 -1.99
C ILE A 11 8.49 1.37 -3.46
N ALA A 12 9.50 0.52 -3.68
CA ALA A 12 9.93 0.14 -5.03
C ALA A 12 8.76 -0.39 -5.88
N ASN A 13 8.92 -0.36 -7.20
CA ASN A 13 7.92 -0.81 -8.18
C ASN A 13 6.65 0.07 -8.31
N ASN A 14 6.77 1.39 -8.11
CA ASN A 14 5.64 2.34 -8.15
C ASN A 14 4.50 1.95 -7.20
N ARG A 15 4.87 1.36 -6.05
CA ARG A 15 3.93 0.95 -5.03
C ARG A 15 3.90 1.95 -3.88
N VAL A 16 2.76 2.05 -3.24
CA VAL A 16 2.54 2.90 -2.06
C VAL A 16 1.82 2.09 -1.01
N VAL A 17 2.32 2.17 0.23
CA VAL A 17 1.69 1.58 1.41
C VAL A 17 0.97 2.67 2.17
N PHE A 18 -0.30 2.45 2.49
CA PHE A 18 -1.10 3.31 3.34
C PHE A 18 -1.42 2.62 4.67
N ASN A 19 -1.23 3.33 5.78
CA ASN A 19 -1.73 2.90 7.08
C ASN A 19 -3.22 3.25 7.18
N ILE A 20 -4.05 2.27 7.56
CA ILE A 20 -5.50 2.45 7.73
C ILE A 20 -5.86 2.25 9.20
N LYS A 21 -6.83 3.03 9.69
CA LYS A 21 -7.42 2.95 11.04
C LYS A 21 -6.36 2.93 12.15
N GLY A 22 -5.60 4.01 12.28
CA GLY A 22 -4.62 4.14 13.38
C GLY A 22 -3.47 3.12 13.33
N SER A 23 -3.15 2.58 12.15
CA SER A 23 -2.11 1.56 11.89
C SER A 23 -2.51 0.09 12.07
N ASP A 24 -3.79 -0.20 12.32
CA ASP A 24 -4.28 -1.60 12.40
C ASP A 24 -4.10 -2.37 11.08
N TYR A 25 -4.21 -1.66 9.96
CA TYR A 25 -4.18 -2.24 8.62
C TYR A 25 -3.15 -1.57 7.71
N ARG A 26 -2.76 -2.30 6.66
CA ARG A 26 -1.94 -1.84 5.56
C ARG A 26 -2.66 -2.08 4.25
N LEU A 27 -2.66 -1.05 3.41
CA LEU A 27 -3.14 -1.10 2.04
C LEU A 27 -1.96 -0.87 1.12
N ILE A 28 -1.65 -1.84 0.27
CA ILE A 28 -0.61 -1.72 -0.75
C ILE A 28 -1.30 -1.49 -2.08
N VAL A 29 -0.91 -0.41 -2.76
CA VAL A 29 -1.38 -0.12 -4.11
C VAL A 29 -0.21 0.04 -5.06
N ALA A 30 -0.41 -0.30 -6.32
CA ALA A 30 0.48 0.07 -7.43
C ALA A 30 -0.18 1.20 -8.23
N ILE A 31 0.57 2.27 -8.52
CA ILE A 31 0.04 3.44 -9.23
C ILE A 31 0.60 3.47 -10.65
N ALA A 32 -0.29 3.42 -11.64
CA ALA A 32 0.03 3.66 -13.04
C ALA A 32 -0.16 5.16 -13.36
N TYR A 33 0.83 5.98 -13.02
CA TYR A 33 0.74 7.45 -13.11
C TYR A 33 0.30 7.97 -14.48
N ARG A 34 0.76 7.35 -15.57
CA ARG A 34 0.41 7.76 -16.95
C ARG A 34 -1.07 7.57 -17.27
N MET A 35 -1.69 6.53 -16.70
CA MET A 35 -3.10 6.20 -16.92
C MET A 35 -3.99 6.66 -15.75
N GLN A 36 -3.39 7.23 -14.70
CA GLN A 36 -4.04 7.61 -13.45
C GLN A 36 -4.82 6.46 -12.78
N TYR A 37 -4.37 5.21 -12.98
CA TYR A 37 -4.97 4.05 -12.35
C TYR A 37 -4.25 3.65 -11.07
N VAL A 38 -5.03 3.14 -10.13
CA VAL A 38 -4.56 2.61 -8.84
C VAL A 38 -5.04 1.18 -8.74
N PHE A 39 -4.09 0.25 -8.59
CA PHE A 39 -4.36 -1.17 -8.44
C PHE A 39 -4.12 -1.58 -7.00
N ILE A 40 -5.12 -2.18 -6.35
CA ILE A 40 -4.94 -2.74 -5.01
C ILE A 40 -4.17 -4.06 -5.15
N LYS A 41 -3.06 -4.18 -4.41
CA LYS A 41 -2.19 -5.35 -4.40
C LYS A 41 -2.32 -6.18 -3.14
N PHE A 42 -2.70 -5.54 -2.04
CA PHE A 42 -2.89 -6.17 -0.74
C PHE A 42 -3.73 -5.27 0.16
N ILE A 43 -4.59 -5.89 0.97
CA ILE A 43 -5.21 -5.26 2.14
C ILE A 43 -5.23 -6.26 3.29
N GLY A 44 -4.75 -5.86 4.46
CA GLY A 44 -4.68 -6.76 5.61
C GLY A 44 -4.18 -6.09 6.87
N THR A 45 -4.16 -6.85 7.97
CA THR A 45 -3.65 -6.39 9.27
C THR A 45 -2.14 -6.18 9.23
N HIS A 46 -1.58 -5.48 10.22
CA HIS A 46 -0.12 -5.38 10.40
C HIS A 46 0.55 -6.76 10.41
N THR A 47 -0.03 -7.72 11.13
CA THR A 47 0.53 -9.09 11.22
C THR A 47 0.53 -9.79 9.85
N GLN A 48 -0.52 -9.62 9.04
CA GLN A 48 -0.54 -10.18 7.70
C GLN A 48 0.47 -9.49 6.78
N TYR A 49 0.64 -8.17 6.96
CA TYR A 49 1.64 -7.39 6.23
C TYR A 49 3.07 -7.85 6.56
N ASP A 50 3.39 -8.17 7.81
CA ASP A 50 4.73 -8.63 8.21
C ASP A 50 5.12 -9.98 7.58
N GLN A 51 4.15 -10.75 7.10
CA GLN A 51 4.38 -12.06 6.47
C GLN A 51 4.52 -11.98 4.94
N ILE A 52 4.37 -10.81 4.35
CA ILE A 52 4.44 -10.62 2.90
C ILE A 52 5.57 -9.66 2.53
N ASP A 53 6.06 -9.79 1.30
CA ASP A 53 6.93 -8.79 0.71
C ASP A 53 6.08 -7.75 -0.05
N ALA A 54 6.06 -6.53 0.48
CA ALA A 54 5.31 -5.41 -0.08
C ALA A 54 5.74 -5.04 -1.52
N ALA A 55 6.98 -5.33 -1.91
CA ALA A 55 7.49 -5.05 -3.25
C ALA A 55 6.97 -6.02 -4.31
N THR A 56 6.54 -7.22 -3.91
CA THR A 56 6.19 -8.32 -4.83
C THR A 56 4.77 -8.85 -4.69
N VAL A 57 4.10 -8.68 -3.54
CA VAL A 57 2.74 -9.21 -3.29
C VAL A 57 1.74 -8.78 -4.36
N ASP A 58 0.87 -9.70 -4.78
CA ASP A 58 -0.25 -9.43 -5.69
C ASP A 58 -1.40 -10.40 -5.37
N GLN A 59 -2.26 -10.03 -4.42
CA GLN A 59 -3.35 -10.89 -3.96
C GLN A 59 -4.55 -10.94 -4.91
N PHE A 60 -4.66 -9.97 -5.81
CA PHE A 60 -5.85 -9.78 -6.66
C PHE A 60 -5.51 -9.99 -8.15
N LYS A 61 -4.66 -10.98 -8.41
CA LYS A 61 -4.17 -11.32 -9.74
C LYS A 61 -5.18 -12.13 -10.56
#